data_AF-A0A949IB11-F1
#
_entry.id   AF-A0A949IB11-F1
#
_cell.length_a   1.000
_cell.length_b   1.000
_cell.length_c   1.000
_cell.angle_alpha   90.00
_cell.angle_beta   90.00
_cell.angle_gamma   90.00
#
_symmetry.space_group_name_H-M   'P 1'
#
loop_
_entity.id
_entity.type
_entity.pdbx_description
1 polymer ?
#
loop_
_entity_poly.entity_id
_entity_poly.type
_entity_poly.pdbx_seq_one_letter_code
_entity_poly.pdbx_strand_id
1 'polypeptide(L)'
;MPEPRRLVAGLSVAAIFYDFVNNEALPGTGLEQTAFWEGFAALLKHFTAANAALLARRDELQKQLDGWYKAQRGKPHDQAAYEAFQREIGYILPEPPPFTVDTANVDDEIAHIPGPQLVVPGSNVRYALNAANARWGSLYDALYGTDALPETGGAARGGTFNPVRADLVIARARAFLDANFPLEEASHADALDYTVQGGNLVVLMPSGEASLKIPTQFAGYKGEAASPGAVLLKNHNLHAEIVIDPTHPVGRNDTAHIADIILESAVSTIVDAEDSVAAVDAQDKILIYRNWLGLMQGTLSALVEKGGKSFKRELKPDREYTAPDGSSFCLPGRSLLLVRNVGNHMLTDMITQGGAEVPETVI
;
A
#
# COMPACT_ATOMS: atom_id res chain seq x y z
N MET A 1 11.23 -14.67 34.22
CA MET A 1 10.53 -13.96 35.31
C MET A 1 9.18 -13.55 34.76
N PRO A 2 8.08 -13.59 35.54
CA PRO A 2 6.80 -13.09 35.04
C PRO A 2 6.96 -11.62 34.62
N GLU A 3 6.39 -11.27 33.47
CA GLU A 3 6.44 -9.92 32.94
C GLU A 3 5.79 -8.94 33.93
N PRO A 4 6.40 -7.76 34.22
CA PRO A 4 5.78 -6.76 35.08
C PRO A 4 4.42 -6.32 34.53
N ARG A 5 3.42 -6.10 35.40
CA ARG A 5 2.06 -5.71 35.00
C ARG A 5 1.55 -4.48 35.75
N ARG A 6 0.62 -3.76 35.15
CA ARG A 6 -0.10 -2.61 35.71
C ARG A 6 -1.59 -2.96 35.86
N LEU A 7 -2.19 -2.53 36.96
CA LEU A 7 -3.64 -2.62 37.15
C LEU A 7 -4.26 -1.27 36.76
N VAL A 8 -5.20 -1.29 35.82
CA VAL A 8 -5.91 -0.09 35.36
C VAL A 8 -7.32 -0.47 34.91
N ALA A 9 -8.35 0.27 35.34
CA ALA A 9 -9.74 0.03 34.99
C ALA A 9 -10.22 -1.44 35.17
N GLY A 10 -9.67 -2.16 36.16
CA GLY A 10 -9.97 -3.59 36.40
C GLY A 10 -9.29 -4.58 35.44
N LEU A 11 -8.41 -4.10 34.56
CA LEU A 11 -7.54 -4.90 33.69
C LEU A 11 -6.16 -5.08 34.33
N SER A 12 -5.52 -6.20 34.03
CA SER A 12 -4.10 -6.42 34.28
C SER A 12 -3.38 -6.35 32.94
N VAL A 13 -2.49 -5.38 32.76
CA VAL A 13 -1.87 -5.03 31.48
C VAL A 13 -0.36 -5.22 31.58
N ALA A 14 0.27 -5.81 30.56
CA ALA A 14 1.74 -5.85 30.45
C ALA A 14 2.31 -4.43 30.60
N ALA A 15 3.27 -4.24 31.50
CA ALA A 15 3.73 -2.89 31.86
C ALA A 15 4.32 -2.14 30.66
N ILE A 16 5.03 -2.85 29.78
CA ILE A 16 5.58 -2.26 28.55
C ILE A 16 4.48 -1.75 27.60
N PHE A 17 3.34 -2.44 27.52
CA PHE A 17 2.22 -2.03 26.68
C PHE A 17 1.49 -0.84 27.30
N TYR A 18 1.27 -0.87 28.62
CA TYR A 18 0.72 0.27 29.35
C TYR A 18 1.59 1.53 29.15
N ASP A 19 2.90 1.40 29.30
CA ASP A 19 3.83 2.52 29.14
C ASP A 19 3.89 3.02 27.69
N PHE A 20 3.87 2.12 26.69
CA PHE A 20 3.76 2.51 25.27
C PHE A 20 2.49 3.33 24.99
N VAL A 21 1.32 2.83 25.41
CA VAL A 21 0.04 3.52 25.16
C VAL A 21 0.06 4.92 25.78
N ASN A 22 0.49 5.04 27.03
CA ASN A 22 0.39 6.32 27.76
C ASN A 22 1.46 7.33 27.38
N ASN A 23 2.68 6.87 27.06
CA ASN A 23 3.81 7.76 26.81
C ASN A 23 4.05 8.03 25.32
N GLU A 24 3.57 7.16 24.43
CA GLU A 24 3.81 7.27 22.99
C GLU A 24 2.52 7.47 22.18
N ALA A 25 1.49 6.63 22.40
CA ALA A 25 0.31 6.61 21.54
C ALA A 25 -0.76 7.66 21.90
N LEU A 26 -1.08 7.83 23.18
CA LEU A 26 -2.10 8.78 23.64
C LEU A 26 -1.72 10.26 23.47
N PRO A 27 -0.46 10.69 23.72
CA PRO A 27 -0.10 12.10 23.59
C PRO A 27 -0.39 12.65 22.19
N GLY A 28 -1.11 13.79 22.14
CA GLY A 28 -1.49 14.45 20.89
C GLY A 28 -2.84 14.01 20.30
N THR A 29 -3.46 12.95 20.81
CA THR A 29 -4.79 12.49 20.35
C THR A 29 -5.95 13.31 20.90
N GLY A 30 -5.74 14.03 22.00
CA GLY A 30 -6.80 14.74 22.74
C GLY A 30 -7.62 13.85 23.70
N LEU A 31 -7.28 12.56 23.82
CA LEU A 31 -7.93 11.63 24.75
C LEU A 31 -7.29 11.69 26.14
N GLU A 32 -8.13 11.70 27.18
CA GLU A 32 -7.69 11.57 28.57
C GLU A 32 -7.34 10.11 28.86
N GLN A 33 -6.21 9.88 29.54
CA GLN A 33 -5.71 8.54 29.83
C GLN A 33 -6.73 7.70 30.61
N THR A 34 -7.39 8.29 31.60
CA THR A 34 -8.37 7.56 32.42
C THR A 34 -9.56 7.11 31.57
N ALA A 35 -10.08 8.03 30.75
CA ALA A 35 -11.22 7.76 29.88
C ALA A 35 -10.90 6.70 28.81
N PHE A 36 -9.68 6.71 28.26
CA PHE A 36 -9.22 5.68 27.33
C PHE A 36 -9.28 4.29 27.95
N TRP A 37 -8.66 4.09 29.12
CA TRP A 37 -8.59 2.77 29.75
C TRP A 37 -9.96 2.28 30.24
N GLU A 38 -10.81 3.16 30.77
CA GLU A 38 -12.18 2.81 31.17
C GLU A 38 -13.03 2.41 29.96
N GLY A 39 -12.96 3.17 28.86
CA GLY A 39 -13.65 2.85 27.61
C GLY A 39 -13.16 1.53 27.01
N PHE A 40 -11.85 1.31 26.98
CA PHE A 40 -11.26 0.07 26.50
C PHE A 40 -11.68 -1.15 27.34
N ALA A 41 -11.65 -1.05 28.66
CA ALA A 41 -12.13 -2.11 29.55
C ALA A 41 -13.62 -2.44 29.34
N ALA A 42 -14.44 -1.43 29.05
CA ALA A 42 -15.85 -1.61 28.72
C ALA A 42 -16.05 -2.33 27.37
N LEU A 43 -15.27 -1.99 26.34
CA LEU A 43 -15.29 -2.66 25.03
C LEU A 43 -14.88 -4.14 25.18
N LEU A 44 -13.78 -4.42 25.89
CA LEU A 44 -13.37 -5.80 26.17
C LEU A 44 -14.47 -6.59 26.87
N LYS A 45 -15.08 -6.03 27.92
CA LYS A 45 -16.19 -6.67 28.64
C LYS A 45 -17.37 -6.96 27.72
N HIS A 46 -17.70 -6.04 26.81
CA HIS A 46 -18.83 -6.18 25.90
C HIS A 46 -18.59 -7.25 24.83
N PHE A 47 -17.41 -7.22 24.18
CA PHE A 47 -17.15 -8.06 23.01
C PHE A 47 -16.56 -9.44 23.32
N THR A 48 -15.95 -9.66 24.48
CA THR A 48 -15.30 -10.94 24.80
C THR A 48 -16.28 -12.13 24.74
N ALA A 49 -17.46 -12.00 25.37
CA ALA A 49 -18.45 -13.07 25.37
C ALA A 49 -19.03 -13.34 23.98
N ALA A 50 -19.29 -12.27 23.20
CA ALA A 50 -19.76 -12.40 21.82
C ALA A 50 -18.72 -13.07 20.92
N ASN A 51 -17.44 -12.69 21.05
CA ASN A 51 -16.35 -13.30 20.31
C ASN A 51 -16.24 -14.80 20.59
N ALA A 52 -16.26 -15.20 21.88
CA ALA A 52 -16.23 -16.59 22.28
C ALA A 52 -17.43 -17.40 21.72
N ALA A 53 -18.63 -16.82 21.73
CA ALA A 53 -19.82 -17.45 21.14
C ALA A 53 -19.69 -17.65 19.61
N LEU A 54 -19.11 -16.68 18.90
CA LEU A 54 -18.84 -16.80 17.46
C LEU A 54 -17.83 -17.91 17.15
N LEU A 55 -16.79 -18.07 17.97
CA LEU A 55 -15.83 -19.17 17.82
C LEU A 55 -16.48 -20.53 18.12
N ALA A 56 -17.24 -20.65 19.20
CA ALA A 56 -17.99 -21.87 19.52
C ALA A 56 -18.95 -22.26 18.40
N ARG A 57 -19.57 -21.28 17.73
CA ARG A 57 -20.42 -21.52 16.56
C ARG A 57 -19.65 -22.08 15.37
N ARG A 58 -18.40 -21.65 15.13
CA ARG A 58 -17.53 -22.23 14.10
C ARG A 58 -17.25 -23.71 14.39
N ASP A 59 -16.91 -24.04 15.64
CA ASP A 59 -16.65 -25.42 16.06
C ASP A 59 -17.88 -26.32 15.92
N GLU A 60 -19.05 -25.80 16.31
CA GLU A 60 -20.33 -26.49 16.19
C GLU A 60 -20.66 -26.82 14.73
N LEU A 61 -20.51 -25.84 13.84
CA LEU A 61 -20.73 -26.02 12.40
C LEU A 61 -19.76 -27.03 11.80
N GLN A 62 -18.46 -26.92 12.11
CA GLN A 62 -17.45 -27.86 11.63
C GLN A 62 -17.73 -29.29 12.11
N LYS A 63 -18.13 -29.47 13.38
CA LYS A 63 -18.48 -30.78 13.93
C LYS A 63 -19.70 -31.40 13.23
N GLN A 64 -20.68 -30.59 12.86
CA GLN A 64 -21.85 -31.05 12.09
C GLN A 64 -21.46 -31.49 10.68
N LEU A 65 -20.61 -30.70 10.00
CA LEU A 65 -20.06 -31.05 8.69
C LEU A 65 -19.25 -32.36 8.74
N ASP A 66 -18.37 -32.52 9.72
CA ASP A 66 -17.60 -33.76 9.95
C ASP A 66 -18.53 -34.95 10.18
N GLY A 67 -19.60 -34.75 10.96
CA GLY A 67 -20.62 -35.77 11.23
C GLY A 67 -21.34 -36.21 9.96
N TRP A 68 -21.72 -35.27 9.10
CA TRP A 68 -22.36 -35.55 7.82
C TRP A 68 -21.46 -36.40 6.92
N TYR A 69 -20.20 -36.00 6.73
CA TYR A 69 -19.26 -36.76 5.90
C TYR A 69 -18.99 -38.17 6.43
N LYS A 70 -18.92 -38.35 7.75
CA LYS A 70 -18.81 -39.69 8.37
C LYS A 70 -20.02 -40.56 8.06
N ALA A 71 -21.24 -40.00 8.11
CA ALA A 71 -22.49 -40.71 7.82
C ALA A 71 -22.66 -41.05 6.32
N GLN A 72 -22.04 -40.29 5.42
CA GLN A 72 -22.06 -40.53 3.97
C GLN A 72 -20.85 -41.33 3.45
N ARG A 73 -19.96 -41.80 4.34
CA ARG A 73 -18.75 -42.54 3.94
C ARG A 73 -19.08 -43.71 3.01
N GLY A 74 -18.34 -43.79 1.90
CA GLY A 74 -18.45 -44.86 0.91
C GLY A 74 -19.62 -44.72 -0.07
N LYS A 75 -20.45 -43.69 0.08
CA LYS A 75 -21.49 -43.34 -0.91
C LYS A 75 -20.95 -42.30 -1.89
N PRO A 76 -21.51 -42.24 -3.12
CA PRO A 76 -21.30 -41.11 -4.01
C PRO A 76 -21.74 -39.79 -3.34
N HIS A 77 -21.04 -38.69 -3.65
CA HIS A 77 -21.41 -37.38 -3.12
C HIS A 77 -22.71 -36.87 -3.77
N ASP A 78 -23.71 -36.59 -2.95
CA ASP A 78 -24.97 -35.96 -3.36
C ASP A 78 -24.93 -34.46 -3.01
N GLN A 79 -24.74 -33.64 -4.03
CA GLN A 79 -24.62 -32.20 -3.88
C GLN A 79 -25.92 -31.54 -3.38
N ALA A 80 -27.08 -32.02 -3.81
CA ALA A 80 -28.36 -31.43 -3.43
C ALA A 80 -28.67 -31.74 -1.95
N ALA A 81 -28.40 -32.97 -1.51
CA ALA A 81 -28.52 -33.33 -0.10
C ALA A 81 -27.52 -32.59 0.79
N TYR A 82 -26.29 -32.35 0.31
CA TYR A 82 -25.27 -31.62 1.06
C TYR A 82 -25.62 -30.13 1.22
N GLU A 83 -26.15 -29.49 0.17
CA GLU A 83 -26.62 -28.11 0.27
C GLU A 83 -27.83 -27.99 1.20
N ALA A 84 -28.80 -28.90 1.09
CA ALA A 84 -29.97 -28.93 1.98
C ALA A 84 -29.55 -29.03 3.45
N PHE A 85 -28.59 -29.91 3.75
CA PHE A 85 -28.00 -30.03 5.09
C PHE A 85 -27.31 -28.74 5.55
N GLN A 86 -26.50 -28.10 4.71
CA GLN A 86 -25.84 -26.84 5.06
C GLN A 86 -26.83 -25.72 5.35
N ARG A 87 -27.97 -25.67 4.65
CA ARG A 87 -29.07 -24.73 4.94
C ARG A 87 -29.77 -25.08 6.26
N GLU A 88 -30.05 -26.37 6.50
CA GLU A 88 -30.67 -26.87 7.74
C GLU A 88 -29.86 -26.47 8.98
N ILE A 89 -28.54 -26.65 8.95
CA ILE A 89 -27.67 -26.31 10.08
C ILE A 89 -27.37 -24.81 10.19
N GLY A 90 -27.87 -23.98 9.28
CA GLY A 90 -27.62 -22.53 9.25
C GLY A 90 -26.20 -22.15 8.83
N TYR A 91 -25.54 -22.96 8.01
CA TYR A 91 -24.25 -22.64 7.38
C TYR A 91 -24.46 -21.77 6.13
N ILE A 92 -25.38 -22.19 5.25
CA ILE A 92 -25.83 -21.37 4.11
C ILE A 92 -27.10 -20.64 4.52
N LEU A 93 -27.02 -19.31 4.58
CA LEU A 93 -28.16 -18.45 4.90
C LEU A 93 -28.94 -18.05 3.62
N PRO A 94 -30.20 -17.59 3.76
CA PRO A 94 -30.91 -16.95 2.67
C PRO A 94 -30.17 -15.71 2.17
N GLU A 95 -30.19 -15.50 0.86
CA GLU A 95 -29.66 -14.27 0.27
C GLU A 95 -30.51 -13.06 0.74
N PRO A 96 -29.88 -11.97 1.22
CA PRO A 96 -30.62 -10.76 1.57
C PRO A 96 -31.18 -10.08 0.30
N PRO A 97 -32.24 -9.25 0.42
CA PRO A 97 -32.71 -8.44 -0.69
C PRO A 97 -31.60 -7.54 -1.26
N PRO A 98 -31.62 -7.20 -2.57
CA PRO A 98 -30.68 -6.27 -3.15
C PRO A 98 -30.66 -4.92 -2.42
N PHE A 99 -29.47 -4.39 -2.18
CA PHE A 99 -29.24 -3.09 -1.56
C PHE A 99 -28.03 -2.39 -2.19
N THR A 100 -27.81 -1.14 -1.84
CA THR A 100 -26.62 -0.36 -2.23
C THR A 100 -25.87 0.05 -0.97
N VAL A 101 -24.54 -0.07 -0.98
CA VAL A 101 -23.70 0.40 0.12
C VAL A 101 -23.72 1.94 0.17
N ASP A 102 -23.72 2.52 1.36
CA ASP A 102 -23.84 3.96 1.61
C ASP A 102 -22.59 4.55 2.30
N THR A 103 -21.47 3.84 2.24
CA THR A 103 -20.19 4.28 2.81
C THR A 103 -19.75 5.61 2.22
N ALA A 104 -19.69 6.65 3.06
CA ALA A 104 -19.26 7.99 2.69
C ALA A 104 -17.85 8.30 3.21
N ASN A 105 -17.26 9.41 2.73
CA ASN A 105 -15.94 9.91 3.14
C ASN A 105 -14.81 8.91 2.89
N VAL A 106 -14.83 8.27 1.72
CA VAL A 106 -13.79 7.34 1.27
C VAL A 106 -12.83 8.09 0.35
N ASP A 107 -11.52 8.00 0.62
CA ASP A 107 -10.48 8.60 -0.22
C ASP A 107 -10.51 8.07 -1.66
N ASP A 108 -10.06 8.90 -2.60
CA ASP A 108 -10.07 8.60 -4.04
C ASP A 108 -9.26 7.35 -4.39
N GLU A 109 -8.17 7.08 -3.66
CA GLU A 109 -7.33 5.89 -3.82
C GLU A 109 -8.08 4.57 -3.61
N ILE A 110 -9.24 4.60 -2.94
CA ILE A 110 -10.13 3.44 -2.76
C ILE A 110 -11.40 3.57 -3.61
N ALA A 111 -11.98 4.76 -3.70
CA ALA A 111 -13.28 4.95 -4.34
C ALA A 111 -13.22 5.08 -5.87
N HIS A 112 -12.14 5.66 -6.41
CA HIS A 112 -12.13 6.18 -7.79
C HIS A 112 -10.89 5.82 -8.61
N ILE A 113 -9.81 5.35 -7.99
CA ILE A 113 -8.54 5.05 -8.66
C ILE A 113 -8.31 3.53 -8.71
N PRO A 114 -8.43 2.89 -9.89
CA PRO A 114 -8.07 1.48 -10.04
C PRO A 114 -6.55 1.35 -10.11
N GLY A 115 -5.91 0.96 -9.00
CA GLY A 115 -4.46 0.82 -8.93
C GLY A 115 -3.99 -0.35 -8.05
N PRO A 116 -2.69 -0.70 -8.13
CA PRO A 116 -2.07 -1.69 -7.25
C PRO A 116 -2.28 -1.39 -5.75
N GLN A 117 -2.53 -2.44 -4.97
CA GLN A 117 -2.49 -2.41 -3.50
C GLN A 117 -1.35 -3.29 -3.00
N LEU A 118 -0.46 -2.71 -2.20
CA LEU A 118 0.66 -3.43 -1.59
C LEU A 118 0.25 -4.00 -0.22
N VAL A 119 0.86 -5.10 0.20
CA VAL A 119 0.75 -5.64 1.57
C VAL A 119 2.15 -5.78 2.13
N VAL A 120 2.36 -5.33 3.37
CA VAL A 120 3.69 -5.28 3.98
C VAL A 120 3.65 -5.62 5.46
N PRO A 121 4.61 -6.40 6.01
CA PRO A 121 4.64 -6.71 7.42
C PRO A 121 4.90 -5.45 8.25
N GLY A 122 3.94 -5.11 9.12
CA GLY A 122 4.01 -3.96 10.02
C GLY A 122 5.12 -4.05 11.06
N SER A 123 5.67 -5.25 11.30
CA SER A 123 6.82 -5.46 12.19
C SER A 123 8.15 -5.01 11.57
N ASN A 124 8.23 -4.81 10.25
CA ASN A 124 9.46 -4.41 9.56
C ASN A 124 9.42 -2.93 9.15
N VAL A 125 10.08 -2.08 9.94
CA VAL A 125 10.14 -0.63 9.71
C VAL A 125 10.65 -0.24 8.32
N ARG A 126 11.66 -0.94 7.78
CA ARG A 126 12.20 -0.65 6.45
C ARG A 126 11.18 -0.96 5.37
N TYR A 127 10.45 -2.07 5.49
CA TYR A 127 9.46 -2.46 4.50
C TYR A 127 8.24 -1.55 4.58
N ALA A 128 7.71 -1.28 5.76
CA ALA A 128 6.59 -0.37 5.96
C ALA A 128 6.88 1.03 5.38
N LEU A 129 8.08 1.56 5.62
CA LEU A 129 8.51 2.85 5.06
C LEU A 129 8.64 2.82 3.54
N ASN A 130 9.18 1.74 2.96
CA ASN A 130 9.28 1.60 1.52
C ASN A 130 7.90 1.48 0.87
N ALA A 131 6.99 0.76 1.50
CA ALA A 131 5.63 0.56 1.02
C ALA A 131 4.83 1.88 1.05
N ALA A 132 4.92 2.65 2.14
CA ALA A 132 4.34 3.98 2.20
C ALA A 132 4.87 4.91 1.09
N ASN A 133 6.16 4.80 0.76
CA ASN A 133 6.79 5.56 -0.32
C ASN A 133 6.61 4.95 -1.73
N ALA A 134 5.97 3.78 -1.86
CA ALA A 134 5.85 3.05 -3.13
C ALA A 134 4.74 3.58 -4.05
N ARG A 135 4.02 4.64 -3.65
CA ARG A 135 3.05 5.28 -4.54
C ARG A 135 3.70 5.78 -5.81
N TRP A 136 4.96 6.20 -5.77
CA TRP A 136 5.69 6.69 -6.95
C TRP A 136 6.94 5.84 -7.17
N GLY A 137 6.93 5.03 -8.23
CA GLY A 137 7.99 4.07 -8.55
C GLY A 137 8.68 4.36 -9.87
N SER A 138 10.00 4.18 -9.92
CA SER A 138 10.77 4.26 -11.17
C SER A 138 10.47 3.07 -12.07
N LEU A 139 9.95 3.34 -13.28
CA LEU A 139 9.76 2.32 -14.29
C LEU A 139 11.10 1.81 -14.81
N TYR A 140 12.11 2.68 -14.93
CA TYR A 140 13.43 2.28 -15.42
C TYR A 140 14.09 1.30 -14.44
N ASP A 141 14.09 1.59 -13.15
CA ASP A 141 14.64 0.69 -12.13
C ASP A 141 13.88 -0.64 -12.08
N ALA A 142 12.55 -0.60 -12.20
CA ALA A 142 11.72 -1.80 -12.21
C ALA A 142 12.03 -2.70 -13.42
N LEU A 143 12.10 -2.13 -14.63
CA LEU A 143 12.43 -2.88 -15.85
C LEU A 143 13.88 -3.37 -15.84
N TYR A 144 14.82 -2.52 -15.40
CA TYR A 144 16.23 -2.87 -15.36
C TYR A 144 16.52 -3.94 -14.31
N GLY A 145 15.93 -3.84 -13.11
CA GLY A 145 16.20 -4.73 -11.98
C GLY A 145 15.50 -6.09 -12.05
N THR A 146 14.45 -6.24 -12.83
CA THR A 146 13.62 -7.45 -12.89
C THR A 146 13.82 -8.26 -14.18
N ASP A 147 13.20 -9.43 -14.24
CA ASP A 147 13.16 -10.31 -15.42
C ASP A 147 12.05 -9.91 -16.41
N ALA A 148 11.40 -8.75 -16.21
CA ALA A 148 10.43 -8.18 -17.13
C ALA A 148 11.01 -7.93 -18.54
N LEU A 149 12.34 -7.85 -18.65
CA LEU A 149 13.08 -7.80 -19.90
C LEU A 149 14.04 -8.99 -19.99
N PRO A 150 14.16 -9.62 -21.17
CA PRO A 150 15.06 -10.75 -21.36
C PRO A 150 16.52 -10.34 -21.12
N GLU A 151 17.32 -11.31 -20.68
CA GLU A 151 18.77 -11.15 -20.47
C GLU A 151 19.62 -11.70 -21.64
N THR A 152 18.96 -11.99 -22.77
CA THR A 152 19.61 -12.46 -23.99
C THR A 152 20.26 -11.30 -24.77
N GLY A 153 21.10 -11.62 -25.76
CA GLY A 153 21.68 -10.60 -26.65
C GLY A 153 22.65 -9.62 -25.98
N GLY A 154 23.24 -9.99 -24.84
CA GLY A 154 24.15 -9.12 -24.09
C GLY A 154 23.47 -8.21 -23.05
N ALA A 155 22.15 -8.31 -22.88
CA ALA A 155 21.37 -7.50 -21.95
C ALA A 155 21.26 -8.06 -20.51
N ALA A 156 22.28 -8.83 -20.07
CA ALA A 156 22.30 -9.45 -18.75
C ALA A 156 22.32 -8.41 -17.62
N ARG A 157 21.72 -8.77 -16.48
CA ARG A 157 21.80 -8.03 -15.21
C ARG A 157 23.12 -8.35 -14.48
N GLY A 158 23.57 -7.43 -13.63
CA GLY A 158 24.71 -7.63 -12.73
C GLY A 158 26.01 -6.98 -13.21
N GLY A 159 26.95 -6.81 -12.28
CA GLY A 159 28.19 -6.07 -12.52
C GLY A 159 27.99 -4.55 -12.55
N THR A 160 28.65 -3.89 -13.49
CA THR A 160 28.50 -2.45 -13.77
C THR A 160 27.25 -2.17 -14.62
N PHE A 161 26.92 -0.89 -14.81
CA PHE A 161 25.88 -0.46 -15.76
C PHE A 161 26.08 -1.10 -17.14
N ASN A 162 25.01 -1.66 -17.71
CA ASN A 162 24.99 -2.33 -19.01
C ASN A 162 24.17 -1.49 -20.01
N PRO A 163 24.82 -0.77 -20.94
CA PRO A 163 24.14 0.07 -21.93
C PRO A 163 23.15 -0.71 -22.79
N VAL A 164 23.48 -1.94 -23.20
CA VAL A 164 22.59 -2.77 -24.03
C VAL A 164 21.27 -3.05 -23.32
N ARG A 165 21.33 -3.28 -22.01
CA ARG A 165 20.13 -3.45 -21.18
C ARG A 165 19.38 -2.13 -21.01
N ALA A 166 20.09 -1.03 -20.81
CA ALA A 166 19.49 0.29 -20.67
C ALA A 166 18.69 0.69 -21.92
N ASP A 167 19.22 0.40 -23.11
CA ASP A 167 18.51 0.66 -24.38
C ASP A 167 17.19 -0.13 -24.47
N LEU A 168 17.18 -1.39 -24.02
CA LEU A 168 15.93 -2.18 -23.94
C LEU A 168 14.93 -1.59 -22.95
N VAL A 169 15.40 -1.05 -21.82
CA VAL A 169 14.56 -0.38 -20.82
C VAL A 169 13.94 0.88 -21.42
N ILE A 170 14.75 1.74 -22.04
CA ILE A 170 14.29 2.98 -22.68
C ILE A 170 13.27 2.66 -23.77
N ALA A 171 13.59 1.72 -24.67
CA ALA A 171 12.67 1.32 -25.74
C ALA A 171 11.33 0.80 -25.19
N ARG A 172 11.36 -0.04 -24.14
CA ARG A 172 10.13 -0.55 -23.51
C ARG A 172 9.31 0.56 -22.84
N ALA A 173 9.98 1.54 -22.23
CA ALA A 173 9.35 2.67 -21.57
C ALA A 173 8.75 3.67 -22.57
N ARG A 174 9.42 3.90 -23.72
CA ARG A 174 8.85 4.67 -24.84
C ARG A 174 7.63 4.01 -25.44
N ALA A 175 7.68 2.69 -25.66
CA ALA A 175 6.51 1.93 -26.10
C ALA A 175 5.36 1.98 -25.07
N PHE A 176 5.66 2.08 -23.77
CA PHE A 176 4.63 2.32 -22.75
C PHE A 176 4.00 3.71 -22.91
N LEU A 177 4.78 4.76 -23.15
CA LEU A 177 4.26 6.10 -23.43
C LEU A 177 3.39 6.10 -24.69
N ASP A 178 3.85 5.54 -25.80
CA ASP A 178 3.08 5.47 -27.05
C ASP A 178 1.74 4.74 -26.88
N ALA A 179 1.71 3.69 -26.07
CA ALA A 179 0.49 2.91 -25.83
C ALA A 179 -0.53 3.64 -24.94
N ASN A 180 -0.09 4.50 -24.02
CA ASN A 180 -0.94 5.08 -22.98
C ASN A 180 -1.16 6.59 -23.11
N PHE A 181 -0.23 7.29 -23.77
CA PHE A 181 -0.19 8.73 -23.96
C PHE A 181 0.20 9.06 -25.41
N PRO A 182 -0.49 8.50 -26.42
CA PRO A 182 -0.04 8.56 -27.80
C PRO A 182 0.10 10.01 -28.30
N LEU A 183 1.11 10.25 -29.13
CA LEU A 183 1.27 11.50 -29.89
C LEU A 183 0.53 11.41 -31.23
N GLU A 184 0.11 12.56 -31.76
CA GLU A 184 -0.47 12.65 -33.11
C GLU A 184 0.58 12.31 -34.17
N GLU A 185 0.32 11.23 -34.91
CA GLU A 185 1.16 10.71 -36.01
C GLU A 185 2.68 10.59 -35.69
N ALA A 186 3.04 10.45 -34.41
CA ALA A 186 4.42 10.43 -33.92
C ALA A 186 4.61 9.40 -32.80
N SER A 187 5.87 9.09 -32.46
CA SER A 187 6.25 8.21 -31.36
C SER A 187 7.16 8.94 -30.38
N HIS A 188 6.97 8.72 -29.08
CA HIS A 188 7.86 9.22 -28.03
C HIS A 188 9.31 8.71 -28.17
N ALA A 189 9.54 7.63 -28.94
CA ALA A 189 10.88 7.12 -29.21
C ALA A 189 11.74 8.11 -30.00
N ASP A 190 11.11 8.95 -30.84
CA ASP A 190 11.80 9.92 -31.68
C ASP A 190 11.82 11.34 -31.07
N ALA A 191 11.34 11.49 -29.82
CA ALA A 191 11.28 12.78 -29.16
C ALA A 191 12.68 13.41 -29.01
N LEU A 192 12.74 14.72 -29.22
CA LEU A 192 13.94 15.55 -29.07
C LEU A 192 13.83 16.52 -27.89
N ASP A 193 12.61 16.97 -27.57
CA ASP A 193 12.36 17.85 -26.43
C ASP A 193 10.87 17.82 -26.04
N TYR A 194 10.58 18.21 -24.80
CA TYR A 194 9.21 18.40 -24.30
C TYR A 194 9.08 19.83 -23.76
N THR A 195 8.11 20.58 -24.25
CA THR A 195 7.82 21.94 -23.80
C THR A 195 6.35 22.12 -23.51
N VAL A 196 5.99 23.16 -22.77
CA VAL A 196 4.62 23.54 -22.48
C VAL A 196 4.34 24.88 -23.13
N GLN A 197 3.41 24.91 -24.10
CA GLN A 197 3.04 26.11 -24.86
C GLN A 197 1.53 26.33 -24.78
N GLY A 198 1.13 27.51 -24.28
CA GLY A 198 -0.30 27.86 -24.16
C GLY A 198 -1.12 26.85 -23.34
N GLY A 199 -0.49 26.22 -22.33
CA GLY A 199 -1.12 25.19 -21.51
C GLY A 199 -1.19 23.80 -22.14
N ASN A 200 -0.54 23.56 -23.27
CA ASN A 200 -0.49 22.25 -23.93
C ASN A 200 0.92 21.69 -23.93
N LEU A 201 1.04 20.37 -23.81
CA LEU A 201 2.30 19.67 -24.05
C LEU A 201 2.61 19.68 -25.55
N VAL A 202 3.82 20.14 -25.88
CA VAL A 202 4.39 20.12 -27.23
C VAL A 202 5.66 19.29 -27.20
N VAL A 203 5.74 18.29 -28.07
CA VAL A 203 6.89 17.40 -28.20
C VAL A 203 7.60 17.74 -29.51
N LEU A 204 8.87 18.09 -29.43
CA LEU A 204 9.69 18.35 -30.61
C LEU A 204 10.14 17.01 -31.21
N MET A 205 9.89 16.83 -32.50
CA MET A 205 10.25 15.67 -33.31
C MET A 205 11.18 16.08 -34.45
N PRO A 206 11.89 15.13 -35.09
CA PRO A 206 12.64 15.40 -36.32
C PRO A 206 11.78 15.98 -37.46
N SER A 207 10.47 15.65 -37.48
CA SER A 207 9.50 16.10 -38.48
C SER A 207 8.80 17.43 -38.14
N GLY A 208 9.05 18.00 -36.96
CA GLY A 208 8.35 19.18 -36.45
C GLY A 208 7.77 18.96 -35.05
N GLU A 209 6.82 19.80 -34.65
CA GLU A 209 6.14 19.65 -33.35
C GLU A 209 4.99 18.63 -33.43
N ALA A 210 4.82 17.84 -32.37
CA ALA A 210 3.71 16.93 -32.17
C ALA A 210 3.00 17.22 -30.84
N SER A 211 1.70 16.90 -30.77
CA SER A 211 0.88 16.99 -29.57
C SER A 211 0.41 15.61 -29.14
N LEU A 212 -0.07 15.47 -27.90
CA LEU A 212 -0.82 14.28 -27.47
C LEU A 212 -2.10 14.15 -28.31
N LYS A 213 -2.50 12.91 -28.67
CA LYS A 213 -3.80 12.63 -29.30
C LYS A 213 -4.97 12.97 -28.40
N ILE A 214 -4.76 12.85 -27.09
CA ILE A 214 -5.74 13.21 -26.07
C ILE A 214 -5.13 14.30 -25.20
N PRO A 215 -5.34 15.60 -25.52
CA PRO A 215 -4.68 16.70 -24.82
C PRO A 215 -4.93 16.72 -23.31
N THR A 216 -6.10 16.25 -22.85
CA THR A 216 -6.45 16.18 -21.42
C THR A 216 -5.63 15.17 -20.63
N GLN A 217 -4.79 14.36 -21.28
CA GLN A 217 -3.83 13.51 -20.59
C GLN A 217 -2.63 14.30 -20.05
N PHE A 218 -2.38 15.52 -20.52
CA PHE A 218 -1.41 16.42 -19.90
C PHE A 218 -1.97 16.99 -18.59
N ALA A 219 -1.37 16.58 -17.48
CA ALA A 219 -1.84 16.93 -16.13
C ALA A 219 -1.02 18.04 -15.46
N GLY A 220 0.18 18.35 -15.97
CA GLY A 220 1.01 19.44 -15.45
C GLY A 220 2.50 19.21 -15.69
N TYR A 221 3.33 20.03 -15.06
CA TYR A 221 4.79 19.98 -15.22
C TYR A 221 5.52 20.51 -13.98
N LYS A 222 6.85 20.35 -13.94
CA LYS A 222 7.76 20.98 -12.97
C LYS A 222 8.82 21.81 -13.66
N GLY A 223 9.21 22.91 -13.04
CA GLY A 223 10.22 23.83 -13.57
C GLY A 223 9.62 24.82 -14.57
N GLU A 224 10.43 25.26 -15.53
CA GLU A 224 10.02 26.26 -16.53
C GLU A 224 9.25 25.62 -17.69
N ALA A 225 8.21 26.27 -18.18
CA ALA A 225 7.38 25.74 -19.26
C ALA A 225 8.17 25.45 -20.55
N ALA A 226 9.17 26.28 -20.86
CA ALA A 226 10.01 26.13 -22.05
C ALA A 226 11.11 25.05 -21.91
N SER A 227 11.36 24.54 -20.71
CA SER A 227 12.37 23.51 -20.42
C SER A 227 12.01 22.82 -19.10
N PRO A 228 10.90 22.07 -19.07
CA PRO A 228 10.41 21.45 -17.84
C PRO A 228 11.39 20.38 -17.34
N GLY A 229 11.60 20.33 -16.03
CA GLY A 229 12.35 19.23 -15.40
C GLY A 229 11.50 17.95 -15.26
N ALA A 230 10.18 18.07 -15.38
CA ALA A 230 9.28 16.93 -15.49
C ALA A 230 7.98 17.29 -16.19
N VAL A 231 7.41 16.33 -16.92
CA VAL A 231 6.06 16.40 -17.52
C VAL A 231 5.19 15.34 -16.85
N LEU A 232 4.05 15.76 -16.31
CA LEU A 232 3.08 14.90 -15.66
C LEU A 232 1.92 14.57 -16.62
N LEU A 233 1.68 13.29 -16.82
CA LEU A 233 0.61 12.73 -17.64
C LEU A 233 -0.37 11.94 -16.78
N LYS A 234 -1.61 11.80 -17.23
CA LYS A 234 -2.68 11.05 -16.54
C LYS A 234 -3.49 10.20 -17.50
N ASN A 235 -3.63 8.91 -17.18
CA ASN A 235 -4.48 7.96 -17.90
C ASN A 235 -5.18 7.03 -16.90
N HIS A 236 -6.48 6.76 -17.10
CA HIS A 236 -7.29 5.95 -16.18
C HIS A 236 -7.14 6.31 -14.69
N ASN A 237 -7.10 7.61 -14.39
CA ASN A 237 -6.87 8.17 -13.05
C ASN A 237 -5.50 7.89 -12.40
N LEU A 238 -4.56 7.26 -13.12
CA LEU A 238 -3.18 7.08 -12.68
C LEU A 238 -2.24 8.04 -13.41
N HIS A 239 -1.21 8.48 -12.71
CA HIS A 239 -0.23 9.42 -13.26
C HIS A 239 1.06 8.74 -13.72
N ALA A 240 1.69 9.33 -14.73
CA ALA A 240 3.06 9.03 -15.16
C ALA A 240 3.85 10.34 -15.30
N GLU A 241 5.01 10.43 -14.66
CA GLU A 241 5.90 11.59 -14.74
C GLU A 241 7.11 11.24 -15.60
N ILE A 242 7.28 11.94 -16.72
CA ILE A 242 8.49 11.90 -17.54
C ILE A 242 9.50 12.83 -16.86
N VAL A 243 10.61 12.29 -16.38
CA VAL A 243 11.68 13.07 -15.72
C VAL A 243 12.70 13.47 -16.77
N ILE A 244 12.97 14.76 -16.89
CA ILE A 244 13.87 15.32 -17.90
C ILE A 244 15.07 15.94 -17.20
N ASP A 245 16.23 15.35 -17.37
CA ASP A 245 17.48 15.82 -16.77
C ASP A 245 18.68 15.51 -17.67
N PRO A 246 19.19 16.52 -18.41
CA PRO A 246 20.35 16.35 -19.29
C PRO A 246 21.66 16.10 -18.53
N THR A 247 21.68 16.29 -17.20
CA THR A 247 22.87 16.02 -16.37
C THR A 247 22.88 14.60 -15.81
N HIS A 248 21.73 13.94 -15.78
CA HIS A 248 21.59 12.56 -15.30
C HIS A 248 22.37 11.58 -16.20
N PRO A 249 23.04 10.54 -15.64
CA PRO A 249 23.81 9.59 -16.45
C PRO A 249 23.04 8.90 -17.58
N VAL A 250 21.74 8.70 -17.39
CA VAL A 250 20.82 8.17 -18.42
C VAL A 250 20.35 9.30 -19.34
N GLY A 251 19.82 10.39 -18.79
CA GLY A 251 19.24 11.49 -19.57
C GLY A 251 20.24 12.18 -20.49
N ARG A 252 21.51 12.33 -20.10
CA ARG A 252 22.55 12.91 -20.97
C ARG A 252 22.77 12.15 -22.29
N ASN A 253 22.41 10.87 -22.34
CA ASN A 253 22.55 10.00 -23.51
C ASN A 253 21.21 9.75 -24.22
N ASP A 254 20.10 10.27 -23.68
CA ASP A 254 18.76 10.19 -24.24
C ASP A 254 18.50 11.41 -25.14
N THR A 255 17.85 11.20 -26.29
CA THR A 255 17.62 12.25 -27.30
C THR A 255 16.74 13.39 -26.80
N ALA A 256 15.81 13.13 -25.88
CA ALA A 256 14.94 14.12 -25.24
C ALA A 256 15.31 14.34 -23.77
N HIS A 257 16.52 13.94 -23.38
CA HIS A 257 17.03 14.05 -22.02
C HIS A 257 16.19 13.35 -20.95
N ILE A 258 15.42 12.32 -21.32
CA ILE A 258 14.60 11.58 -20.37
C ILE A 258 15.50 10.72 -19.48
N ALA A 259 15.48 11.04 -18.18
CA ALA A 259 16.24 10.33 -17.16
C ALA A 259 15.49 9.11 -16.60
N ASP A 260 14.16 9.19 -16.52
CA ASP A 260 13.28 8.14 -16.00
C ASP A 260 11.80 8.39 -16.38
N ILE A 261 10.95 7.39 -16.16
CA ILE A 261 9.50 7.54 -16.10
C ILE A 261 9.04 7.05 -14.72
N ILE A 262 8.47 7.94 -13.92
CA ILE A 262 7.94 7.61 -12.59
C ILE A 262 6.45 7.31 -12.70
N LEU A 263 6.04 6.13 -12.29
CA LEU A 263 4.64 5.71 -12.32
C LEU A 263 3.99 5.86 -10.94
N GLU A 264 2.79 6.43 -10.92
CA GLU A 264 1.89 6.24 -9.79
C GLU A 264 1.47 4.76 -9.75
N SER A 265 1.76 4.09 -8.64
CA SER A 265 1.78 2.63 -8.52
C SER A 265 0.96 2.17 -7.31
N ALA A 266 1.59 1.98 -6.13
CA ALA A 266 0.85 1.54 -4.93
C ALA A 266 -0.02 2.70 -4.41
N VAL A 267 -1.24 2.83 -4.95
CA VAL A 267 -2.21 3.85 -4.52
C VAL A 267 -2.67 3.61 -3.09
N SER A 268 -2.75 2.33 -2.69
CA SER A 268 -2.97 1.92 -1.31
C SER A 268 -1.99 0.83 -0.85
N THR A 269 -1.78 0.75 0.46
CA THR A 269 -0.90 -0.19 1.13
C THR A 269 -1.56 -0.67 2.41
N ILE A 270 -1.60 -1.99 2.61
CA ILE A 270 -1.98 -2.61 3.86
C ILE A 270 -0.71 -2.84 4.70
N VAL A 271 -0.62 -2.13 5.82
CA VAL A 271 0.34 -2.40 6.89
C VAL A 271 -0.21 -3.53 7.74
N ASP A 272 0.43 -4.67 7.66
CA ASP A 272 -0.13 -5.93 8.13
C ASP A 272 0.31 -6.27 9.55
N ALA A 273 -0.66 -6.53 10.43
CA ALA A 273 -0.45 -7.03 11.78
C ALA A 273 -0.92 -8.48 11.95
N GLU A 274 -1.23 -9.18 10.85
CA GLU A 274 -1.76 -10.55 10.82
C GLU A 274 -0.77 -11.51 10.14
N ASP A 275 -1.09 -12.06 8.96
CA ASP A 275 -0.44 -13.26 8.42
C ASP A 275 1.03 -13.08 8.00
N SER A 276 1.50 -11.86 7.72
CA SER A 276 2.91 -11.63 7.33
C SER A 276 3.84 -11.34 8.50
N VAL A 277 3.34 -11.34 9.73
CA VAL A 277 4.13 -11.10 10.96
C VAL A 277 4.04 -12.28 11.92
N ALA A 278 5.07 -12.45 12.75
CA ALA A 278 4.99 -13.28 13.93
C ALA A 278 5.04 -12.35 15.13
N ALA A 279 3.90 -12.16 15.80
CA ALA A 279 3.80 -11.33 17.00
C ALA A 279 3.00 -12.06 18.07
N VAL A 280 3.70 -12.61 19.05
CA VAL A 280 3.12 -13.59 20.00
C VAL A 280 3.06 -13.08 21.43
N ASP A 281 3.67 -11.92 21.70
CA ASP A 281 3.68 -11.30 23.02
C ASP A 281 3.59 -9.76 22.93
N ALA A 282 3.56 -9.11 24.10
CA ALA A 282 3.46 -7.66 24.20
C ALA A 282 4.62 -6.93 23.49
N GLN A 283 5.84 -7.47 23.50
CA GLN A 283 7.00 -6.84 22.89
C GLN A 283 6.87 -6.81 21.37
N ASP A 284 6.43 -7.92 20.77
CA ASP A 284 6.21 -8.00 19.33
C ASP A 284 5.06 -7.09 18.87
N LYS A 285 3.95 -7.07 19.63
CA LYS A 285 2.80 -6.21 19.32
C LYS A 285 3.16 -4.73 19.38
N ILE A 286 3.92 -4.32 20.40
CA ILE A 286 4.42 -2.95 20.53
C ILE A 286 5.31 -2.55 19.34
N LEU A 287 6.13 -3.47 18.78
CA LEU A 287 6.93 -3.15 17.59
C LEU A 287 6.02 -2.77 16.40
N ILE A 288 4.96 -3.53 16.17
CA ILE A 288 3.99 -3.25 15.10
C ILE A 288 3.27 -1.92 15.38
N TYR A 289 2.76 -1.73 16.60
CA TYR A 289 2.04 -0.51 16.98
C TYR A 289 2.90 0.74 16.90
N ARG A 290 4.18 0.66 17.28
CA ARG A 290 5.12 1.78 17.17
C ARG A 290 5.44 2.13 15.72
N ASN A 291 5.58 1.13 14.85
CA ASN A 291 5.76 1.38 13.42
C ASN A 291 4.51 2.04 12.81
N TRP A 292 3.31 1.54 13.16
CA TRP A 292 2.05 2.15 12.75
C TRP A 292 1.91 3.60 13.26
N LEU A 293 2.21 3.84 14.54
CA LEU A 293 2.20 5.18 15.13
C LEU A 293 3.14 6.14 14.38
N GLY A 294 4.36 5.69 14.05
CA GLY A 294 5.32 6.48 13.29
C GLY A 294 4.82 6.81 11.87
N LEU A 295 4.05 5.91 11.24
CA LEU A 295 3.42 6.20 9.94
C LEU A 295 2.33 7.27 10.08
N MET A 296 1.46 7.12 11.07
CA MET A 296 0.36 8.07 11.33
C MET A 296 0.86 9.46 11.72
N GLN A 297 1.98 9.54 12.45
CA GLN A 297 2.61 10.80 12.82
C GLN A 297 3.54 11.39 11.75
N GLY A 298 3.80 10.65 10.65
CA GLY A 298 4.75 11.08 9.62
C GLY A 298 6.22 11.06 10.05
N THR A 299 6.54 10.40 11.17
CA THR A 299 7.88 10.42 11.80
C THR A 299 8.67 9.14 11.58
N LEU A 300 8.06 8.10 10.97
CA LEU A 300 8.72 6.82 10.72
C LEU A 300 10.00 7.01 9.88
N SER A 301 11.08 6.40 10.36
CA SER A 301 12.36 6.42 9.65
C SER A 301 13.16 5.14 9.90
N ALA A 302 14.05 4.83 8.97
CA ALA A 302 14.92 3.66 9.05
C ALA A 302 16.35 4.01 8.62
N LEU A 303 17.35 3.47 9.32
CA LEU A 303 18.74 3.52 8.85
C LEU A 303 18.92 2.45 7.76
N VAL A 304 19.44 2.86 6.60
CA VAL A 304 19.68 1.98 5.46
C VAL A 304 21.15 2.04 5.08
N GLU A 305 21.76 0.88 4.89
CA GLU A 305 23.12 0.76 4.37
C GLU A 305 23.10 0.34 2.90
N LYS A 306 23.77 1.10 2.03
CA LYS A 306 23.94 0.79 0.61
C LYS A 306 25.33 1.21 0.16
N GLY A 307 26.11 0.28 -0.40
CA GLY A 307 27.45 0.58 -0.93
C GLY A 307 28.42 1.13 0.13
N GLY A 308 28.36 0.62 1.37
CA GLY A 308 29.22 1.06 2.47
C GLY A 308 28.88 2.43 3.07
N LYS A 309 27.75 3.03 2.68
CA LYS A 309 27.24 4.29 3.24
C LYS A 309 25.92 4.04 3.95
N SER A 310 25.77 4.62 5.14
CA SER A 310 24.53 4.59 5.92
C SER A 310 23.80 5.92 5.76
N PHE A 311 22.50 5.88 5.49
CA PHE A 311 21.65 7.06 5.38
C PHE A 311 20.28 6.79 6.03
N LYS A 312 19.65 7.87 6.50
CA LYS A 312 18.31 7.81 7.07
C LYS A 312 17.28 7.89 5.94
N ARG A 313 16.38 6.91 5.87
CA ARG A 313 15.21 6.93 4.99
C ARG A 313 14.02 7.44 5.80
N GLU A 314 13.21 8.28 5.17
CA GLU A 314 12.03 8.94 5.76
C GLU A 314 10.85 8.90 4.78
N LEU A 315 9.66 9.23 5.27
CA LEU A 315 8.46 9.33 4.44
C LEU A 315 8.60 10.48 3.44
N LYS A 316 8.23 10.23 2.18
CA LYS A 316 8.31 11.24 1.11
C LYS A 316 7.25 12.30 1.31
N PRO A 317 7.54 13.60 1.06
CA PRO A 317 6.53 14.65 1.07
C PRO A 317 5.61 14.51 -0.15
N ASP A 318 4.54 15.30 -0.17
CA ASP A 318 3.69 15.44 -1.35
C ASP A 318 4.46 16.06 -2.52
N ARG A 319 3.94 15.83 -3.73
CA ARG A 319 4.58 16.20 -4.99
C ARG A 319 3.89 17.42 -5.57
N GLU A 320 4.61 18.52 -5.67
CA GLU A 320 4.11 19.79 -6.22
C GLU A 320 4.29 19.87 -7.74
N TYR A 321 3.31 20.45 -8.43
CA TYR A 321 3.32 20.64 -9.88
C TYR A 321 2.65 21.97 -10.26
N THR A 322 2.96 22.45 -11.46
CA THR A 322 2.22 23.50 -12.15
C THR A 322 1.21 22.85 -13.09
N ALA A 323 -0.06 23.21 -12.96
CA ALA A 323 -1.16 22.78 -13.80
C ALA A 323 -1.08 23.40 -15.21
N PRO A 324 -1.79 22.84 -16.21
CA PRO A 324 -1.85 23.39 -17.56
C PRO A 324 -2.31 24.86 -17.63
N ASP A 325 -3.14 25.30 -16.68
CA ASP A 325 -3.62 26.68 -16.57
C ASP A 325 -2.66 27.62 -15.82
N GLY A 326 -1.52 27.11 -15.34
CA GLY A 326 -0.50 27.85 -14.60
C GLY A 326 -0.71 27.89 -13.08
N SER A 327 -1.81 27.34 -12.55
CA SER A 327 -2.01 27.21 -11.11
C SER A 327 -1.11 26.14 -10.49
N SER A 328 -0.87 26.18 -9.18
CA SER A 328 -0.13 25.12 -8.47
C SER A 328 -1.07 24.08 -7.87
N PHE A 329 -0.64 22.83 -7.86
CA PHE A 329 -1.35 21.74 -7.17
C PHE A 329 -0.38 20.69 -6.61
N CYS A 330 -0.89 19.86 -5.70
CA CYS A 330 -0.14 18.80 -5.06
C CYS A 330 -0.80 17.44 -5.31
N LEU A 331 0.03 16.41 -5.52
CA LEU A 331 -0.38 15.02 -5.45
C LEU A 331 0.22 14.37 -4.20
N PRO A 332 -0.49 13.46 -3.52
CA PRO A 332 0.10 12.83 -2.35
C PRO A 332 1.33 12.01 -2.74
N GLY A 333 2.40 12.16 -1.96
CA GLY A 333 3.67 11.50 -2.25
C GLY A 333 3.76 10.08 -1.72
N ARG A 334 2.74 9.66 -0.97
CA ARG A 334 2.69 8.42 -0.21
C ARG A 334 1.43 7.65 -0.57
N SER A 335 1.50 6.33 -0.44
CA SER A 335 0.37 5.43 -0.55
C SER A 335 -0.64 5.74 0.55
N LEU A 336 -1.93 5.66 0.25
CA LEU A 336 -2.96 5.58 1.29
C LEU A 336 -2.70 4.32 2.14
N LEU A 337 -2.79 4.44 3.46
CA LEU A 337 -2.45 3.36 4.38
C LEU A 337 -3.72 2.75 4.99
N LEU A 338 -3.84 1.43 4.86
CA LEU A 338 -4.74 0.61 5.65
C LEU A 338 -3.92 -0.14 6.69
N VAL A 339 -4.56 -0.54 7.78
CA VAL A 339 -3.99 -1.48 8.75
C VAL A 339 -4.83 -2.75 8.74
N ARG A 340 -4.18 -3.91 8.61
CA ARG A 340 -4.86 -5.20 8.76
C ARG A 340 -4.66 -5.70 10.19
N ASN A 341 -5.72 -5.58 10.98
CA ASN A 341 -5.80 -6.20 12.30
C ASN A 341 -5.94 -7.72 12.17
N VAL A 342 -5.65 -8.44 13.24
CA VAL A 342 -5.95 -9.88 13.31
C VAL A 342 -7.45 -10.15 13.36
N GLY A 343 -7.85 -11.29 12.83
CA GLY A 343 -9.22 -11.79 12.98
C GLY A 343 -9.59 -12.24 14.41
N ASN A 344 -10.82 -12.71 14.56
CA ASN A 344 -11.47 -13.03 15.84
C ASN A 344 -10.90 -14.23 16.63
N HIS A 345 -9.91 -14.95 16.10
CA HIS A 345 -9.53 -16.27 16.61
C HIS A 345 -8.60 -16.22 17.82
N MET A 346 -7.59 -15.35 17.77
CA MET A 346 -6.50 -15.37 18.74
C MET A 346 -6.89 -14.65 20.04
N LEU A 347 -6.46 -15.24 21.15
CA LEU A 347 -6.42 -14.58 22.45
C LEU A 347 -4.99 -14.15 22.75
N THR A 348 -4.83 -13.22 23.67
CA THR A 348 -3.50 -12.76 24.12
C THR A 348 -3.49 -12.49 25.62
N ASP A 349 -2.33 -12.71 26.23
CA ASP A 349 -2.04 -12.43 27.63
C ASP A 349 -1.40 -11.04 27.85
N MET A 350 -1.15 -10.28 26.78
CA MET A 350 -0.71 -8.88 26.87
C MET A 350 -1.64 -8.05 27.75
N ILE A 351 -2.93 -8.39 27.75
CA ILE A 351 -3.97 -7.83 28.62
C ILE A 351 -4.81 -8.97 29.14
N THR A 352 -5.11 -8.98 30.44
CA THR A 352 -6.03 -9.95 31.04
C THR A 352 -7.14 -9.26 31.82
N GLN A 353 -8.34 -9.83 31.78
CA GLN A 353 -9.50 -9.38 32.54
C GLN A 353 -9.96 -10.50 33.48
N GLY A 354 -9.91 -10.26 34.80
CA GLY A 354 -10.19 -11.31 35.78
C GLY A 354 -9.23 -12.51 35.72
N GLY A 355 -8.03 -12.31 35.15
CA GLY A 355 -7.01 -13.36 34.98
C GLY A 355 -7.13 -14.17 33.68
N ALA A 356 -8.16 -13.95 32.86
CA ALA A 356 -8.30 -14.58 31.55
C ALA A 356 -7.68 -13.72 30.44
N GLU A 357 -7.09 -14.37 29.44
CA GLU A 357 -6.68 -13.76 28.18
C GLU A 357 -7.88 -13.15 27.45
N VAL A 358 -7.64 -12.12 26.66
CA VAL A 358 -8.69 -11.41 25.93
C VAL A 358 -8.52 -11.57 24.41
N PRO A 359 -9.60 -11.42 23.62
CA PRO A 359 -9.49 -11.49 22.16
C PRO A 359 -8.58 -10.40 21.61
N GLU A 360 -7.57 -10.81 20.85
CA GLU A 360 -6.56 -9.90 20.31
C GLU A 360 -7.19 -8.88 19.35
N THR A 361 -8.22 -9.27 18.59
CA THR A 361 -8.94 -8.40 17.64
C THR A 361 -9.60 -7.17 18.28
N VAL A 362 -9.88 -7.21 19.59
CA VAL A 362 -10.50 -6.09 20.32
C VAL A 362 -9.43 -5.08 20.79
N ILE A 363 -8.16 -5.50 20.83
CA ILE A 363 -7.01 -4.68 21.15
C ILE A 363 -6.52 -3.99 19.88
#